data_AF-A0A1E4H0S2-F1
#
_entry.id   AF-A0A1E4H0S2-F1
#
_cell.length_a   1.000
_cell.length_b   1.000
_cell.length_c   1.000
_cell.angle_alpha   90.00
_cell.angle_beta   90.00
_cell.angle_gamma   90.00
#
_symmetry.space_group_name_H-M   'P 1'
#
loop_
_entity.id
_entity.type
_entity.pdbx_description
1 polymer ?
#
loop_
_entity_poly.entity_id
_entity_poly.type
_entity_poly.pdbx_seq_one_letter_code
_entity_poly.pdbx_strand_id
1 'polypeptide(L)' 'MAGDGSDYHRGAMDIAEQTSTYNLVMALTKWGSLYTAAGVFFFTLLFCTQTGFIGSLVSAAVLIAAGTFLLRSKPDAAAH' A
#
# COMPACT_ATOMS: atom_id res chain seq x y z
N MET A 1 -40.92 6.39 5.02
CA MET A 1 -40.16 6.61 6.27
C MET A 1 -39.08 7.66 6.03
N ALA A 2 -39.46 8.90 5.76
CA ALA A 2 -38.53 10.03 5.83
C ALA A 2 -38.88 10.74 7.14
N GLY A 3 -38.02 10.56 8.15
CA GLY A 3 -38.12 11.30 9.40
C GLY A 3 -37.87 12.79 9.14
N ASP A 4 -38.47 13.63 9.98
CA ASP A 4 -38.39 15.09 9.93
C ASP A 4 -36.93 15.58 9.79
N GLY A 5 -36.70 16.61 8.98
CA GLY A 5 -35.35 17.12 8.67
C GLY A 5 -34.60 17.72 9.86
N SER A 6 -35.24 17.77 11.03
CA SER A 6 -34.71 18.25 12.30
C SER A 6 -33.81 17.23 13.03
N ASP A 7 -33.90 15.93 12.70
CA ASP A 7 -33.16 14.84 13.37
C ASP A 7 -31.77 14.58 12.74
N TYR A 8 -31.46 15.22 11.61
CA TYR A 8 -30.16 15.11 10.95
C TYR A 8 -29.13 16.05 11.59
N HIS A 9 -28.15 15.49 12.29
CA HIS A 9 -27.00 16.23 12.79
C HIS A 9 -25.79 16.10 11.86
N ARG A 10 -25.49 17.16 11.11
CA ARG A 10 -24.36 17.20 10.18
C ARG A 10 -23.05 16.88 10.91
N GLY A 11 -22.33 15.85 10.45
CA GLY A 11 -21.02 15.48 10.98
C GLY A 11 -21.04 14.65 12.27
N ALA A 12 -22.23 14.35 12.82
CA ALA A 12 -22.37 13.44 13.96
C ALA A 12 -22.50 11.96 13.53
N MET A 13 -22.40 11.67 12.24
CA MET A 13 -22.41 10.30 11.71
C MET A 13 -21.12 9.58 12.12
N ASP A 14 -21.25 8.37 12.66
CA ASP A 14 -20.10 7.50 12.91
C ASP A 14 -19.40 7.15 11.58
N ILE A 15 -18.07 7.30 11.57
CA ILE A 15 -17.20 7.06 10.42
C ILE A 15 -16.20 5.93 10.64
N ALA A 16 -16.38 5.10 11.67
CA ALA A 16 -15.46 4.02 12.01
C ALA A 16 -15.21 3.08 10.82
N GLU A 17 -16.26 2.66 10.11
CA GLU A 17 -16.15 1.73 8.99
C GLU A 17 -15.48 2.37 7.77
N GLN A 18 -15.78 3.64 7.50
CA GLN A 18 -15.17 4.41 6.41
C GLN A 18 -13.68 4.63 6.68
N THR A 19 -13.30 4.88 7.94
CA THR A 19 -11.90 5.03 8.35
C THR A 19 -11.14 3.70 8.21
N SER A 20 -11.75 2.58 8.62
CA SER A 20 -11.20 1.24 8.43
C SER A 20 -10.95 0.94 6.95
N THR A 21 -11.95 1.21 6.12
CA THR A 21 -11.86 1.01 4.66
C THR A 21 -10.77 1.88 4.05
N TYR A 22 -10.67 3.16 4.44
CA TYR A 22 -9.62 4.05 3.98
C TYR A 22 -8.22 3.52 4.33
N ASN A 23 -8.03 3.09 5.57
CA ASN A 23 -6.75 2.52 6.02
C ASN A 23 -6.37 1.26 5.23
N LEU A 24 -7.35 0.40 4.94
CA LEU A 24 -7.15 -0.78 4.11
C LEU A 24 -6.71 -0.41 2.69
N VAL A 25 -7.42 0.51 2.03
CA VAL A 25 -7.06 0.96 0.67
C VAL A 25 -5.66 1.56 0.67
N MET A 26 -5.34 2.39 1.66
CA MET A 26 -4.02 2.99 1.76
C MET A 26 -2.90 1.96 1.97
N ALA A 27 -3.14 0.95 2.81
CA ALA A 27 -2.21 -0.16 2.99
C ALA A 27 -2.01 -0.94 1.68
N LEU A 28 -3.10 -1.26 0.97
CA LEU A 28 -3.04 -1.95 -0.32
C LEU A 28 -2.31 -1.14 -1.38
N THR A 29 -2.54 0.17 -1.48
CA THR A 29 -1.81 1.01 -2.45
C THR A 29 -0.33 1.08 -2.10
N LYS A 30 0.01 1.26 -0.82
CA LYS A 30 1.40 1.35 -0.35
C LYS A 30 2.19 0.08 -0.64
N TRP A 31 1.66 -1.07 -0.24
CA TRP A 31 2.37 -2.35 -0.41
C TRP A 31 2.18 -2.93 -1.81
N GLY A 32 0.99 -2.77 -2.39
CA GLY A 32 0.67 -3.23 -3.74
C GLY A 32 1.55 -2.57 -4.80
N SER A 33 1.77 -1.26 -4.73
CA SER A 33 2.65 -0.57 -5.67
C SER A 33 4.10 -1.09 -5.65
N LEU A 34 4.64 -1.43 -4.47
CA LEU A 34 5.96 -2.05 -4.35
C LEU A 34 6.01 -3.40 -5.08
N TYR A 35 5.05 -4.29 -4.82
CA TYR A 35 5.04 -5.62 -5.44
C TYR A 35 4.77 -5.55 -6.95
N THR A 36 3.91 -4.64 -7.40
CA THR A 36 3.70 -4.39 -8.82
C THR A 36 4.99 -3.91 -9.50
N ALA A 37 5.69 -2.94 -8.92
CA ALA A 37 6.97 -2.47 -9.45
C ALA A 37 8.04 -3.57 -9.46
N ALA A 38 8.15 -4.35 -8.39
CA ALA A 38 9.07 -5.48 -8.31
C ALA A 38 8.77 -6.57 -9.35
N GLY A 39 7.49 -6.86 -9.59
CA GLY A 39 7.06 -7.82 -10.61
C GLY A 39 7.42 -7.36 -12.02
N VAL A 40 7.12 -6.10 -12.36
CA VAL A 40 7.51 -5.51 -13.65
C VAL A 40 9.03 -5.55 -13.83
N PHE A 41 9.79 -5.18 -12.79
CA PHE A 41 11.25 -5.22 -12.81
C PHE A 41 11.80 -6.64 -13.01
N PHE A 42 11.26 -7.62 -12.28
CA PHE A 42 11.63 -9.03 -12.41
C PHE A 42 11.43 -9.54 -13.85
N PHE A 43 10.25 -9.32 -14.42
CA PHE A 43 9.96 -9.77 -15.78
C PHE A 43 10.79 -9.04 -16.84
N THR A 44 11.10 -7.76 -16.59
CA THR A 44 12.00 -6.99 -17.47
C THR A 44 13.40 -7.57 -17.46
N LEU A 45 13.96 -7.88 -16.28
CA LEU A 45 15.27 -8.54 -16.21
C LEU A 45 15.23 -9.96 -16.79
N LEU A 46 14.17 -10.71 -16.55
CA LEU A 46 14.04 -12.09 -17.01
C LEU A 46 13.97 -12.19 -18.54
N PHE A 47 13.20 -11.33 -19.20
CA PHE A 47 12.91 -11.45 -20.62
C PHE A 47 13.64 -10.44 -21.50
N CYS A 48 14.03 -9.29 -20.96
CA CYS A 48 14.65 -8.20 -21.74
C CYS A 48 16.17 -8.09 -21.53
N THR A 49 16.79 -8.95 -20.72
CA THR A 49 18.24 -8.93 -20.44
C THR A 49 18.86 -10.33 -20.35
N GLN A 50 20.19 -10.43 -20.35
CA GLN A 50 20.92 -11.70 -20.19
C GLN A 50 21.15 -12.10 -18.72
N THR A 51 20.44 -11.48 -17.77
CA THR A 51 20.62 -11.73 -16.33
C THR A 51 20.18 -13.15 -15.91
N GLY A 52 19.32 -13.81 -16.69
CA GLY A 52 18.80 -15.15 -16.41
C GLY A 52 17.86 -15.20 -15.20
N PHE A 53 17.24 -16.36 -14.96
CA PHE A 53 16.19 -16.48 -13.93
C PHE A 53 16.68 -16.24 -12.49
N ILE A 54 17.83 -16.79 -12.12
CA ILE A 54 18.35 -16.63 -10.76
C ILE A 54 18.81 -15.19 -10.51
N GLY A 55 19.49 -14.57 -11.49
CA GLY A 55 19.94 -13.18 -11.36
C GLY A 55 18.77 -12.19 -11.28
N SER A 56 17.71 -12.40 -12.08
CA SER A 56 16.52 -11.55 -12.02
C SER A 56 15.78 -11.73 -10.70
N LEU A 57 15.67 -12.97 -10.19
CA LEU A 57 15.02 -13.28 -8.92
C LEU A 57 15.74 -12.62 -7.74
N VAL A 58 17.07 -12.75 -7.67
CA VAL A 58 17.89 -12.12 -6.63
C VAL A 58 17.75 -10.61 -6.67
N SER A 59 17.80 -10.00 -7.86
CA SER A 59 17.66 -8.55 -8.02
C SER A 59 16.28 -8.05 -7.57
N ALA A 60 15.21 -8.76 -7.93
CA ALA A 60 13.86 -8.44 -7.48
C ALA A 60 13.70 -8.62 -5.96
N ALA A 61 14.29 -9.67 -5.38
CA ALA A 61 14.27 -9.89 -3.94
C ALA A 61 14.98 -8.77 -3.17
N VAL A 62 16.13 -8.29 -3.67
CA VAL A 62 16.84 -7.14 -3.10
C VAL A 62 15.98 -5.88 -3.17
N LEU A 63 15.31 -5.61 -4.30
CA LEU A 63 14.40 -4.48 -4.45
C LEU A 63 13.24 -4.54 -3.46
N ILE A 64 12.62 -5.72 -3.28
CA ILE A 64 11.54 -5.92 -2.30
C ILE A 64 12.05 -5.70 -0.88
N ALA A 65 13.22 -6.25 -0.53
CA ALA A 65 13.80 -6.10 0.81
C ALA A 65 14.12 -4.64 1.12
N ALA A 66 14.80 -3.95 0.20
CA ALA A 66 15.12 -2.53 0.32
C ALA A 66 13.84 -1.68 0.38
N GLY A 67 12.90 -1.91 -0.53
CA GLY A 67 11.61 -1.20 -0.55
C GLY A 67 10.81 -1.41 0.72
N THR A 68 10.80 -2.62 1.28
CA THR A 68 10.11 -2.93 2.54
C THR A 68 10.73 -2.19 3.71
N PHE A 69 12.07 -2.14 3.79
CA PHE A 69 12.77 -1.40 4.83
C PHE A 69 12.53 0.11 4.73
N LEU A 70 12.57 0.66 3.50
CA LEU A 70 12.36 2.08 3.24
C LEU A 70 10.91 2.53 3.44
N LEU A 71 9.93 1.68 3.11
CA LEU A 71 8.51 1.98 3.27
C LEU A 71 7.99 1.70 4.68
N ARG A 72 8.76 1.01 5.53
CA ARG A 72 8.35 0.78 6.92
C ARG A 72 8.18 2.12 7.61
N SER A 73 7.00 2.35 8.19
CA SER A 73 6.75 3.55 8.98
C SER A 73 7.75 3.62 10.13
N LYS A 74 8.33 4.80 10.35
CA LYS A 74 9.11 5.06 11.56
C LYS A 74 8.13 5.03 12.76
N PRO A 75 8.50 4.43 13.91
CA PRO A 75 7.71 4.58 15.13
C PRO A 75 7.53 6.07 15.43
N ASP A 76 6.30 6.45 15.77
CA ASP A 76 5.80 7.82 15.73
C ASP A 76 6.76 8.84 16.38
N ALA A 77 7.27 9.74 15.55
CA ALA A 77 7.73 11.06 16.00
C ALA A 77 6.54 12.05 16.06
N ALA A 78 5.34 11.53 16.37
CA ALA A 78 4.06 12.25 16.41
C ALA A 78 3.35 12.06 17.76
N ALA A 79 4.11 11.88 18.83
CA ALA A 79 3.67 12.08 20.20
C ALA A 79 4.12 13.46 20.69
N HIS A 80 3.71 14.52 20.00
CA HIS A 80 3.79 15.92 20.47
C HIS A 80 2.62 16.71 19.91
#